data_AF-A0A1G6QNB9-F1
#
_entry.id   AF-A0A1G6QNB9-F1
#
_cell.length_a   1.000
_cell.length_b   1.000
_cell.length_c   1.000
_cell.angle_alpha   90.00
_cell.angle_beta   90.00
_cell.angle_gamma   90.00
#
_symmetry.space_group_name_H-M   'P 1'
#
loop_
_entity.id
_entity.type
_entity.pdbx_description
1 polymer ?
#
loop_
_entity_poly.entity_id
_entity_poly.type
_entity_poly.pdbx_seq_one_letter_code
_entity_poly.pdbx_strand_id
1 'polypeptide(L)'
;MGLKRNYVILLIFALIVITAAEMIGTQSLSFGTFSISLMPLAFAILITMVLGLPIFRKGFLQRIYSKANVQFSSKYLIFIMLPLMARYGADVAPQLREILNVGWVFIAQELGNLGTVLLGLPVALLIGLRREAIGATLGLGREGELAYISEKYTLESKEGQGVLSLYIIGTLFGTIFFSLIAPIMLDIGFRVEALAMASGVGSASMMTASSATLIERVPEMESTIIGYAAASQLLTSFLGTFTMVFLAVPLQRFLYNKLTKKKKQQEVPADVHAAE
;
A
#
# COMPACT_ATOMS: atom_id res chain seq x y z
N MET A 1 22.59 -29.81 6.09
CA MET A 1 22.84 -29.48 4.66
C MET A 1 21.58 -29.06 3.88
N GLY A 2 20.37 -29.53 4.24
CA GLY A 2 19.14 -29.25 3.45
C GLY A 2 18.60 -27.81 3.48
N LEU A 3 18.71 -27.08 4.60
CA LEU A 3 18.11 -25.74 4.73
C LEU A 3 18.85 -24.67 3.89
N LYS A 4 20.19 -24.70 3.88
CA LYS A 4 21.00 -23.82 3.02
C LYS A 4 20.68 -24.01 1.54
N ARG A 5 20.48 -25.26 1.11
CA ARG A 5 20.09 -25.58 -0.28
C ARG A 5 18.71 -25.01 -0.63
N ASN A 6 17.75 -25.03 0.30
CA ASN A 6 16.42 -24.48 0.08
C ASN A 6 16.43 -22.95 -0.09
N TYR A 7 17.28 -22.23 0.67
CA TYR A 7 17.44 -20.79 0.51
C TYR A 7 18.13 -20.43 -0.81
N VAL A 8 19.14 -21.19 -1.24
CA VAL A 8 19.76 -20.99 -2.56
C VAL A 8 18.73 -21.20 -3.67
N ILE A 9 17.89 -22.24 -3.57
CA ILE A 9 16.80 -22.47 -4.53
C ILE A 9 15.80 -21.31 -4.54
N LEU A 10 15.43 -20.78 -3.37
CA LEU A 10 14.55 -19.62 -3.26
C LEU A 10 15.14 -18.38 -3.93
N LEU A 11 16.44 -18.11 -3.71
CA LEU A 11 17.13 -16.97 -4.31
C LEU A 11 17.22 -17.08 -5.83
N ILE A 12 17.59 -18.26 -6.34
CA ILE A 12 17.61 -18.52 -7.79
C ILE A 12 16.21 -18.35 -8.39
N PHE A 13 15.18 -18.88 -7.72
CA PHE A 13 13.80 -18.71 -8.15
C PHE A 13 13.38 -17.24 -8.18
N ALA A 14 13.67 -16.48 -7.11
CA ALA A 14 13.38 -15.05 -7.05
C ALA A 14 14.09 -14.29 -8.17
N LEU A 15 15.36 -14.59 -8.43
CA LEU A 15 16.13 -13.98 -9.52
C LEU A 15 15.50 -14.28 -10.88
N ILE A 16 15.11 -15.52 -11.15
CA ILE A 16 14.44 -15.90 -12.41
C ILE A 16 13.12 -15.14 -12.58
N VAL A 17 12.30 -15.06 -11.54
CA VAL A 17 11.03 -14.32 -11.59
C VAL A 17 11.28 -12.83 -11.83
N ILE A 18 12.25 -12.24 -11.14
CA ILE A 18 12.61 -10.82 -11.31
C ILE A 18 13.09 -10.59 -12.74
N THR A 19 14.01 -11.41 -13.25
CA THR A 19 14.48 -11.30 -14.64
C THR A 19 13.33 -11.44 -15.63
N ALA A 20 12.43 -12.40 -15.46
CA ALA A 20 11.27 -12.55 -16.33
C ALA A 20 10.34 -11.32 -16.28
N ALA A 21 10.11 -10.77 -15.09
CA ALA A 21 9.29 -9.57 -14.91
C ALA A 21 9.94 -8.31 -15.50
N GLU A 22 11.26 -8.14 -15.34
CA GLU A 22 12.02 -7.05 -15.95
C GLU A 22 12.08 -7.18 -17.48
N MET A 23 12.17 -8.40 -18.02
CA MET A 23 12.08 -8.65 -19.46
C MET A 23 10.71 -8.29 -20.05
N ILE A 24 9.64 -8.43 -19.27
CA ILE A 24 8.32 -7.92 -19.66
C ILE A 24 8.33 -6.39 -19.63
N GLY A 25 9.02 -5.79 -18.66
CA GLY A 25 9.12 -4.35 -18.51
C GLY A 25 7.83 -3.70 -18.02
N THR A 26 7.76 -2.37 -18.12
CA THR A 26 6.52 -1.64 -17.81
C THR A 26 5.56 -1.75 -18.98
N GLN A 27 4.38 -2.29 -18.72
CA GLN A 27 3.31 -2.42 -19.70
C GLN A 27 2.21 -1.43 -19.35
N SER A 28 1.86 -0.56 -20.29
CA SER A 28 0.78 0.40 -20.14
C SER A 28 -0.33 0.04 -21.11
N LEU A 29 -1.50 -0.32 -20.58
CA LEU A 29 -2.71 -0.60 -21.34
C LEU A 29 -3.65 0.58 -21.18
N SER A 30 -3.93 1.28 -22.28
CA SER A 30 -4.89 2.37 -22.30
C SER A 30 -6.23 1.88 -22.86
N PHE A 31 -7.30 2.05 -22.08
CA PHE A 31 -8.67 1.72 -22.44
C PHE A 31 -9.50 3.01 -22.42
N GLY A 32 -9.55 3.71 -23.55
CA GLY A 32 -10.18 5.03 -23.62
C GLY A 32 -9.51 6.00 -22.65
N THR A 33 -10.28 6.52 -21.70
CA THR A 33 -9.83 7.48 -20.66
C THR A 33 -9.08 6.83 -19.50
N PHE A 34 -8.94 5.50 -19.46
CA PHE A 34 -8.31 4.80 -18.34
C PHE A 34 -6.96 4.23 -18.75
N SER A 35 -5.97 4.31 -17.86
CA SER A 35 -4.66 3.69 -18.08
C SER A 35 -4.31 2.75 -16.94
N ILE A 36 -3.97 1.52 -17.30
CA ILE A 36 -3.45 0.52 -16.38
C ILE A 36 -1.96 0.39 -16.67
N SER A 37 -1.14 0.86 -15.75
CA SER A 37 0.30 0.63 -15.81
C SER A 37 0.68 -0.52 -14.88
N LEU A 38 1.21 -1.59 -15.47
CA LEU A 38 1.78 -2.73 -14.76
C LEU A 38 3.30 -2.63 -14.82
N MET A 39 3.91 -2.32 -13.68
CA MET A 39 5.36 -2.30 -13.51
C MET A 39 5.90 -3.72 -13.36
N PRO A 40 7.21 -3.96 -13.61
CA PRO A 40 7.85 -5.26 -13.38
C PRO A 40 7.52 -5.87 -12.02
N LEU A 41 7.47 -5.07 -10.95
CA LEU A 41 7.08 -5.52 -9.62
C LEU A 41 5.68 -6.17 -9.59
N ALA A 42 4.69 -5.62 -10.30
CA ALA A 42 3.35 -6.17 -10.37
C ALA A 42 3.35 -7.55 -11.06
N PHE A 43 4.12 -7.70 -12.15
CA PHE A 43 4.29 -9.00 -12.82
C PHE A 43 4.97 -10.03 -11.91
N ALA A 44 6.02 -9.64 -11.18
CA ALA A 44 6.69 -10.53 -10.23
C ALA A 44 5.73 -11.02 -9.14
N ILE A 45 4.88 -10.13 -8.60
CA ILE A 45 3.83 -10.48 -7.63
C ILE A 45 2.81 -11.43 -8.26
N LEU A 46 2.32 -11.15 -9.47
CA LEU A 46 1.34 -12.01 -10.16
C LEU A 46 1.91 -13.42 -10.41
N ILE A 47 3.13 -13.51 -10.94
CA ILE A 47 3.80 -14.78 -11.21
C ILE A 47 3.95 -15.58 -9.91
N THR A 48 4.46 -14.96 -8.83
CA THR A 48 4.67 -15.64 -7.55
C THR A 48 3.36 -15.98 -6.83
N MET A 49 2.29 -15.21 -7.06
CA MET A 49 0.96 -15.52 -6.54
C MET A 49 0.36 -16.73 -7.25
N VAL A 50 0.41 -16.77 -8.60
CA VAL A 50 -0.09 -17.89 -9.41
C VAL A 50 0.69 -19.16 -9.09
N LEU A 51 2.02 -19.12 -9.13
CA LEU A 51 2.88 -20.26 -8.78
C LEU A 51 2.75 -20.68 -7.31
N GLY A 52 2.29 -19.74 -6.47
CA GLY A 52 1.99 -19.95 -5.07
C GLY A 52 0.62 -20.59 -4.80
N LEU A 53 -0.22 -20.85 -5.79
CA LEU A 53 -1.51 -21.52 -5.56
C LEU A 53 -1.32 -23.00 -5.21
N PRO A 54 -2.17 -23.60 -4.35
CA PRO A 54 -2.02 -24.99 -3.90
C PRO A 54 -1.91 -26.00 -5.05
N ILE A 55 -2.56 -25.73 -6.19
CA ILE A 55 -2.56 -26.62 -7.36
C ILE A 55 -1.17 -26.73 -8.02
N PHE A 56 -0.38 -25.65 -7.98
CA PHE A 56 0.96 -25.56 -8.56
C PHE A 56 2.07 -25.90 -7.56
N ARG A 57 1.78 -25.95 -6.24
CA ARG A 57 2.74 -26.31 -5.18
C ARG A 57 3.07 -27.81 -5.14
N LYS A 58 3.52 -28.38 -6.26
CA LYS A 58 3.97 -29.77 -6.38
C LYS A 58 5.45 -29.82 -6.77
N GLY A 59 6.13 -30.91 -6.39
CA GLY A 59 7.52 -31.18 -6.76
C GLY A 59 8.49 -30.05 -6.35
N PHE A 60 9.12 -29.41 -7.34
CA PHE A 60 10.11 -28.36 -7.11
C PHE A 60 9.51 -27.10 -6.45
N LEU A 61 8.30 -26.69 -6.87
CA LEU A 61 7.61 -25.51 -6.31
C LEU A 61 7.26 -25.70 -4.83
N GLN A 62 6.97 -26.93 -4.40
CA GLN A 62 6.74 -27.23 -2.98
C GLN A 62 7.96 -26.92 -2.10
N ARG A 63 9.19 -27.09 -2.63
CA ARG A 63 10.42 -26.74 -1.92
C ARG A 63 10.59 -25.22 -1.81
N ILE A 64 10.26 -24.49 -2.88
CA ILE A 64 10.29 -23.02 -2.91
C ILE A 64 9.30 -22.44 -1.92
N TYR A 65 8.02 -22.86 -1.98
CA TYR A 65 6.95 -22.39 -1.09
C TYR A 65 6.87 -23.20 0.22
N SER A 66 8.00 -23.74 0.67
CA SER A 66 8.06 -24.44 1.96
C SER A 66 7.80 -23.48 3.12
N LYS A 67 7.24 -23.98 4.23
CA LYS A 67 6.97 -23.14 5.41
C LYS A 67 8.21 -22.38 5.90
N ALA A 68 9.38 -23.01 5.85
CA ALA A 68 10.64 -22.39 6.23
C ALA A 68 11.01 -21.20 5.33
N ASN A 69 10.82 -21.33 4.01
CA ASN A 69 11.09 -20.24 3.07
C ASN A 69 10.09 -19.10 3.22
N VAL A 70 8.79 -19.40 3.40
CA VAL A 70 7.76 -18.38 3.61
C VAL A 70 8.01 -17.60 4.91
N GLN A 71 8.34 -18.31 6.00
CA GLN A 71 8.72 -17.70 7.28
C GLN A 71 9.97 -16.83 7.15
N PHE A 72 10.99 -17.34 6.43
CA PHE A 72 12.21 -16.58 6.15
C PHE A 72 11.87 -15.29 5.40
N SER A 73 11.18 -15.37 4.26
CA SER A 73 10.80 -14.19 3.47
C SER A 73 9.99 -13.18 4.30
N SER A 74 9.02 -13.65 5.08
CA SER A 74 8.18 -12.80 5.93
C SER A 74 8.97 -12.10 7.04
N LYS A 75 9.90 -12.83 7.68
CA LYS A 75 10.73 -12.28 8.76
C LYS A 75 11.77 -11.28 8.26
N TYR A 76 12.35 -11.53 7.09
CA TYR A 76 13.44 -10.71 6.56
C TYR A 76 12.99 -9.65 5.54
N LEU A 77 11.68 -9.51 5.28
CA LEU A 77 11.16 -8.56 4.30
C LEU A 77 11.67 -7.13 4.55
N ILE A 78 11.65 -6.65 5.79
CA ILE A 78 12.13 -5.30 6.14
C ILE A 78 13.60 -5.12 5.75
N PHE A 79 14.44 -6.11 6.07
CA PHE A 79 15.87 -6.06 5.73
C PHE A 79 16.09 -6.03 4.21
N ILE A 80 15.27 -6.75 3.45
CA ILE A 80 15.30 -6.75 1.99
C ILE A 80 14.87 -5.38 1.43
N MET A 81 13.99 -4.66 2.13
CA MET A 81 13.50 -3.33 1.72
C MET A 81 14.41 -2.17 2.14
N LEU A 82 15.43 -2.38 2.98
CA LEU A 82 16.34 -1.32 3.43
C LEU A 82 17.01 -0.54 2.28
N PRO A 83 17.49 -1.17 1.19
CA PRO A 83 18.05 -0.43 0.06
C PRO A 83 17.03 0.52 -0.60
N LEU A 84 15.76 0.12 -0.66
CA LEU A 84 14.68 0.97 -1.18
C LEU A 84 14.42 2.16 -0.25
N MET A 85 14.43 1.95 1.06
CA MET A 85 14.30 3.04 2.04
C MET A 85 15.47 4.03 1.95
N ALA A 86 16.69 3.51 1.80
CA ALA A 86 17.88 4.33 1.61
C ALA A 86 17.80 5.15 0.31
N ARG A 87 17.29 4.54 -0.77
CA ARG A 87 17.02 5.22 -2.04
C ARG A 87 16.03 6.37 -1.86
N TYR A 88 14.90 6.14 -1.19
CA TYR A 88 13.92 7.20 -0.92
C TYR A 88 14.52 8.34 -0.09
N GLY A 89 15.29 8.02 0.95
CA GLY A 89 16.00 9.05 1.72
C GLY A 89 16.97 9.88 0.87
N ALA A 90 17.71 9.23 -0.03
CA ALA A 90 18.62 9.90 -0.96
C ALA A 90 17.89 10.75 -2.02
N ASP A 91 16.71 10.31 -2.48
CA ASP A 91 15.89 11.05 -3.43
C ASP A 91 15.23 12.28 -2.77
N VAL A 92 14.81 12.18 -1.51
CA VAL A 92 14.13 13.27 -0.76
C VAL A 92 15.10 14.33 -0.23
N ALA A 93 16.31 13.94 0.21
CA ALA A 93 17.25 14.85 0.86
C ALA A 93 17.57 16.15 0.07
N PRO A 94 17.76 16.12 -1.26
CA PRO A 94 18.00 17.32 -2.06
C PRO A 94 16.81 18.29 -2.11
N GLN A 95 15.58 17.79 -2.01
CA GLN A 95 14.35 18.58 -2.16
C GLN A 95 13.81 19.10 -0.82
N LEU A 96 14.46 18.75 0.31
CA LEU A 96 13.94 19.03 1.65
C LEU A 96 13.65 20.51 1.90
N ARG A 97 14.47 21.44 1.37
CA ARG A 97 14.23 22.88 1.52
C ARG A 97 12.97 23.35 0.79
N GLU A 98 12.76 22.86 -0.42
CA GLU A 98 11.58 23.21 -1.22
C GLU A 98 10.32 22.61 -0.61
N ILE A 99 10.41 21.35 -0.19
CA ILE A 99 9.39 20.66 0.59
C ILE A 99 8.98 21.47 1.82
N LEU A 100 9.92 22.01 2.60
CA LEU A 100 9.61 22.77 3.81
C LEU A 100 8.98 24.14 3.49
N ASN A 101 9.37 24.77 2.37
CA ASN A 101 8.85 26.07 1.96
C ASN A 101 7.41 26.00 1.41
N VAL A 102 7.06 24.93 0.70
CA VAL A 102 5.67 24.64 0.25
C VAL A 102 4.92 23.77 1.27
N GLY A 103 5.60 23.42 2.37
CA GLY A 103 5.30 22.26 3.21
C GLY A 103 4.00 22.31 3.99
N TRP A 104 3.45 23.48 4.29
CA TRP A 104 2.20 23.51 5.05
C TRP A 104 1.01 22.91 4.31
N VAL A 105 0.93 23.13 3.00
CA VAL A 105 -0.15 22.57 2.19
C VAL A 105 0.00 21.05 2.08
N PHE A 106 1.22 20.56 1.90
CA PHE A 106 1.48 19.12 1.84
C PHE A 106 1.34 18.42 3.20
N ILE A 107 1.71 19.07 4.31
CA ILE A 107 1.44 18.53 5.66
C ILE A 107 -0.07 18.43 5.90
N ALA A 108 -0.84 19.42 5.44
CA ALA A 108 -2.30 19.34 5.51
C ALA A 108 -2.86 18.21 4.64
N GLN A 109 -2.27 17.98 3.45
CA GLN A 109 -2.62 16.84 2.60
C GLN A 109 -2.31 15.49 3.27
N GLU A 110 -1.20 15.38 4.01
CA GLU A 110 -0.87 14.17 4.77
C GLU A 110 -1.92 13.84 5.85
N LEU A 111 -2.61 14.84 6.41
CA LEU A 111 -3.76 14.57 7.30
C LEU A 111 -4.91 13.86 6.56
N GLY A 112 -5.02 14.05 5.25
CA GLY A 112 -5.93 13.31 4.38
C GLY A 112 -5.71 11.80 4.42
N ASN A 113 -4.47 11.34 4.66
CA ASN A 113 -4.15 9.91 4.79
C ASN A 113 -4.85 9.28 6.02
N LEU A 114 -5.21 10.07 7.03
CA LEU A 114 -6.04 9.62 8.15
C LEU A 114 -7.47 9.21 7.72
N GLY A 115 -7.91 9.63 6.54
CA GLY A 115 -9.15 9.19 5.92
C GLY A 115 -9.25 7.67 5.76
N THR A 116 -8.12 6.99 5.53
CA THR A 116 -8.07 5.52 5.49
C THR A 116 -8.51 4.89 6.81
N VAL A 117 -8.11 5.48 7.94
CA VAL A 117 -8.54 5.07 9.27
C VAL A 117 -9.98 5.50 9.53
N LEU A 118 -10.33 6.75 9.26
CA LEU A 118 -11.64 7.32 9.59
C LEU A 118 -12.79 6.67 8.81
N LEU A 119 -12.56 6.36 7.54
CA LEU A 119 -13.58 5.82 6.62
C LEU A 119 -13.35 4.34 6.35
N GLY A 120 -12.11 3.93 6.08
CA GLY A 120 -11.78 2.55 5.73
C GLY A 120 -11.97 1.59 6.91
N LEU A 121 -11.58 1.98 8.14
CA LEU A 121 -11.73 1.09 9.30
C LEU A 121 -13.19 0.75 9.61
N PRO A 122 -14.14 1.71 9.70
CA PRO A 122 -15.56 1.37 9.85
C PRO A 122 -16.07 0.41 8.77
N VAL A 123 -15.74 0.69 7.49
CA VAL A 123 -16.18 -0.16 6.37
C VAL A 123 -15.59 -1.57 6.49
N ALA A 124 -14.30 -1.70 6.81
CA ALA A 124 -13.64 -2.98 7.00
C ALA A 124 -14.29 -3.80 8.13
N LEU A 125 -14.64 -3.15 9.25
CA LEU A 125 -15.33 -3.81 10.35
C LEU A 125 -16.77 -4.23 10.00
N LEU A 126 -17.47 -3.44 9.16
CA LEU A 126 -18.83 -3.75 8.70
C LEU A 126 -18.85 -4.99 7.81
N ILE A 127 -17.85 -5.15 6.93
CA ILE A 127 -17.71 -6.35 6.08
C ILE A 127 -17.13 -7.56 6.84
N GLY A 128 -16.94 -7.45 8.15
CA GLY A 128 -16.58 -8.57 9.03
C GLY A 128 -15.09 -8.76 9.29
N LEU A 129 -14.22 -7.91 8.74
CA LEU A 129 -12.80 -7.93 9.08
C LEU A 129 -12.62 -7.53 10.55
N ARG A 130 -11.59 -8.09 11.21
CA ARG A 130 -11.28 -7.80 12.62
C ARG A 130 -9.86 -7.28 12.74
N ARG A 131 -8.94 -8.15 13.14
CA ARG A 131 -7.52 -7.79 13.27
C ARG A 131 -6.91 -7.49 11.91
N GLU A 132 -7.39 -8.12 10.85
CA GLU A 132 -7.01 -7.83 9.47
C GLU A 132 -7.31 -6.38 9.08
N ALA A 133 -8.41 -5.81 9.60
CA ALA A 133 -8.75 -4.42 9.37
C ALA A 133 -7.68 -3.47 9.94
N ILE A 134 -6.96 -3.86 10.99
CA ILE A 134 -5.90 -3.02 11.56
C ILE A 134 -4.75 -2.83 10.55
N GLY A 135 -4.32 -3.89 9.86
CA GLY A 135 -3.29 -3.75 8.84
C GLY A 135 -3.82 -3.13 7.54
N ALA A 136 -5.06 -3.45 7.18
CA ALA A 136 -5.65 -3.04 5.89
C ALA A 136 -6.15 -1.59 5.85
N THR A 137 -6.17 -0.86 6.97
CA THR A 137 -6.72 0.50 7.03
C THR A 137 -5.80 1.50 7.71
N LEU A 138 -4.52 1.17 7.85
CA LEU A 138 -3.53 2.07 8.46
C LEU A 138 -2.95 3.09 7.46
N GLY A 139 -3.17 2.87 6.16
CA GLY A 139 -2.67 3.71 5.07
C GLY A 139 -2.84 2.97 3.74
N LEU A 140 -1.90 3.12 2.82
CA LEU A 140 -1.91 2.43 1.49
C LEU A 140 -1.11 1.11 1.50
N GLY A 141 -0.71 0.69 2.70
CA GLY A 141 0.08 -0.51 2.92
C GLY A 141 1.49 -0.40 2.34
N ARG A 142 2.02 0.82 2.19
CA ARG A 142 3.36 1.07 1.68
C ARG A 142 4.40 0.74 2.75
N GLU A 143 5.65 1.07 2.47
CA GLU A 143 6.79 0.52 3.21
C GLU A 143 6.81 0.96 4.68
N GLY A 144 6.33 2.17 4.99
CA GLY A 144 6.16 2.64 6.36
C GLY A 144 5.16 1.78 7.15
N GLU A 145 3.99 1.51 6.58
CA GLU A 145 2.96 0.66 7.17
C GLU A 145 3.43 -0.79 7.31
N LEU A 146 4.11 -1.33 6.29
CA LEU A 146 4.68 -2.67 6.33
C LEU A 146 5.73 -2.79 7.43
N ALA A 147 6.63 -1.82 7.55
CA ALA A 147 7.65 -1.80 8.60
C ALA A 147 7.01 -1.71 9.99
N TYR A 148 6.03 -0.84 10.17
CA TYR A 148 5.33 -0.70 11.46
C TYR A 148 4.59 -1.98 11.87
N ILE A 149 3.80 -2.55 10.96
CA ILE A 149 3.00 -3.75 11.25
C ILE A 149 3.90 -4.97 11.46
N SER A 150 4.95 -5.13 10.66
CA SER A 150 5.90 -6.25 10.81
C SER A 150 6.65 -6.19 12.14
N GLU A 151 7.09 -5.01 12.56
CA GLU A 151 7.75 -4.83 13.87
C GLU A 151 6.77 -5.03 15.03
N LYS A 152 5.54 -4.53 14.92
CA LYS A 152 4.58 -4.58 16.02
C LYS A 152 3.85 -5.93 16.16
N TYR A 153 3.54 -6.59 15.05
CA TYR A 153 2.66 -7.76 15.01
C TYR A 153 3.23 -8.96 14.25
N THR A 154 4.29 -8.80 13.45
CA THR A 154 4.78 -9.74 12.41
C THR A 154 3.86 -9.83 11.18
N LEU A 155 4.44 -10.14 10.01
CA LEU A 155 3.69 -10.31 8.77
C LEU A 155 2.82 -11.57 8.72
N GLU A 156 3.07 -12.55 9.59
CA GLU A 156 2.25 -13.77 9.69
C GLU A 156 0.97 -13.58 10.49
N SER A 157 0.88 -12.49 11.28
CA SER A 157 -0.31 -12.13 12.04
C SER A 157 -1.48 -11.73 11.14
N LYS A 158 -2.67 -11.61 11.74
CA LYS A 158 -3.85 -11.12 11.03
C LYS A 158 -3.67 -9.68 10.54
N GLU A 159 -3.06 -8.84 11.36
CA GLU A 159 -2.67 -7.47 10.99
C GLU A 159 -1.69 -7.49 9.81
N GLY A 160 -0.66 -8.35 9.89
CA GLY A 160 0.31 -8.58 8.83
C GLY A 160 -0.33 -8.99 7.50
N GLN A 161 -1.26 -9.95 7.55
CA GLN A 161 -2.03 -10.38 6.39
C GLN A 161 -2.87 -9.24 5.81
N GLY A 162 -3.45 -8.39 6.67
CA GLY A 162 -4.21 -7.21 6.26
C GLY A 162 -3.37 -6.22 5.45
N VAL A 163 -2.21 -5.81 5.98
CA VAL A 163 -1.33 -4.85 5.29
C VAL A 163 -0.74 -5.44 4.01
N LEU A 164 -0.36 -6.72 4.01
CA LEU A 164 0.15 -7.40 2.81
C LEU A 164 -0.92 -7.53 1.72
N SER A 165 -2.16 -7.85 2.11
CA SER A 165 -3.27 -7.94 1.16
C SER A 165 -3.53 -6.58 0.52
N LEU A 166 -3.53 -5.51 1.31
CA LEU A 166 -3.68 -4.16 0.80
C LEU A 166 -2.51 -3.76 -0.12
N TYR A 167 -1.27 -4.09 0.24
CA TYR A 167 -0.11 -3.83 -0.62
C TYR A 167 -0.23 -4.50 -1.98
N ILE A 168 -0.59 -5.80 -2.00
CA ILE A 168 -0.74 -6.59 -3.23
C ILE A 168 -1.92 -6.08 -4.05
N ILE A 169 -3.11 -6.00 -3.47
CA ILE A 169 -4.33 -5.56 -4.17
C ILE A 169 -4.15 -4.13 -4.67
N GLY A 170 -3.62 -3.24 -3.82
CA GLY A 170 -3.31 -1.87 -4.21
C GLY A 170 -2.33 -1.80 -5.36
N THR A 171 -1.27 -2.61 -5.38
CA THR A 171 -0.31 -2.62 -6.48
C THR A 171 -0.93 -3.10 -7.80
N LEU A 172 -1.90 -4.02 -7.74
CA LEU A 172 -2.56 -4.56 -8.93
C LEU A 172 -3.71 -3.69 -9.45
N PHE A 173 -4.53 -3.14 -8.55
CA PHE A 173 -5.77 -2.46 -8.90
C PHE A 173 -5.77 -0.96 -8.60
N GLY A 174 -4.79 -0.46 -7.84
CA GLY A 174 -4.69 0.94 -7.45
C GLY A 174 -4.51 1.86 -8.65
N THR A 175 -3.76 1.45 -9.68
CA THR A 175 -3.59 2.26 -10.90
C THR A 175 -4.90 2.48 -11.64
N ILE A 176 -5.79 1.47 -11.67
CA ILE A 176 -7.15 1.61 -12.22
C ILE A 176 -7.95 2.62 -11.40
N PHE A 177 -7.94 2.48 -10.07
CA PHE A 177 -8.69 3.39 -9.20
C PHE A 177 -8.20 4.84 -9.33
N PHE A 178 -6.89 5.05 -9.32
CA PHE A 178 -6.30 6.39 -9.36
C PHE A 178 -6.36 7.05 -10.75
N SER A 179 -6.35 6.28 -11.85
CA SER A 179 -6.64 6.82 -13.18
C SER A 179 -8.09 7.27 -13.36
N LEU A 180 -9.01 6.76 -12.54
CA LEU A 180 -10.42 7.15 -12.55
C LEU A 180 -10.70 8.36 -11.66
N ILE A 181 -10.15 8.36 -10.45
CA ILE A 181 -10.61 9.26 -9.40
C ILE A 181 -10.26 10.72 -9.68
N ALA A 182 -9.07 11.01 -10.24
CA ALA A 182 -8.63 12.38 -10.46
C ALA A 182 -9.49 13.11 -11.52
N PRO A 183 -9.77 12.54 -12.71
CA PRO A 183 -10.70 13.14 -13.67
C PRO A 183 -12.12 13.33 -13.11
N ILE A 184 -12.65 12.36 -12.35
CA ILE A 184 -14.00 12.47 -11.77
C ILE A 184 -14.05 13.62 -10.76
N MET A 185 -13.02 13.77 -9.91
CA MET A 185 -12.97 14.88 -8.97
C MET A 185 -12.78 16.22 -9.69
N LEU A 186 -12.06 16.26 -10.81
CA LEU A 186 -11.98 17.45 -11.66
C LEU A 186 -13.38 17.87 -12.16
N ASP A 187 -14.17 16.92 -12.65
CA ASP A 187 -15.53 17.18 -13.15
C ASP A 187 -16.49 17.63 -12.02
N ILE A 188 -16.25 17.22 -10.78
CA ILE A 188 -17.00 17.68 -9.58
C ILE A 188 -16.59 19.12 -9.18
N GLY A 189 -15.55 19.69 -9.79
CA GLY A 189 -15.13 21.07 -9.59
C GLY A 189 -13.94 21.24 -8.64
N PHE A 190 -13.20 20.18 -8.33
CA PHE A 190 -11.95 20.31 -7.59
C PHE A 190 -10.86 20.95 -8.46
N ARG A 191 -10.01 21.77 -7.81
CA ARG A 191 -8.89 22.45 -8.46
C ARG A 191 -7.83 21.47 -8.95
N VAL A 192 -7.28 21.72 -10.14
CA VAL A 192 -6.24 20.89 -10.77
C VAL A 192 -5.02 20.74 -9.88
N GLU A 193 -4.60 21.81 -9.19
CA GLU A 193 -3.42 21.77 -8.31
C GLU A 193 -3.64 20.84 -7.10
N ALA A 194 -4.86 20.83 -6.55
CA ALA A 194 -5.21 19.94 -5.45
C ALA A 194 -5.23 18.48 -5.90
N LEU A 195 -5.73 18.21 -7.10
CA LEU A 195 -5.76 16.87 -7.70
C LEU A 195 -4.36 16.38 -8.10
N ALA A 196 -3.51 17.29 -8.57
CA ALA A 196 -2.11 17.02 -8.84
C ALA A 196 -1.38 16.60 -7.55
N MET A 197 -1.57 17.33 -6.44
CA MET A 197 -1.03 16.91 -5.15
C MET A 197 -1.61 15.57 -4.71
N ALA A 198 -2.94 15.39 -4.79
CA ALA A 198 -3.59 14.13 -4.43
C ALA A 198 -3.15 12.92 -5.28
N SER A 199 -2.54 13.14 -6.45
CA SER A 199 -2.02 12.07 -7.30
C SER A 199 -0.74 11.43 -6.73
N GLY A 200 0.05 12.16 -5.93
CA GLY A 200 1.27 11.63 -5.32
C GLY A 200 0.99 10.87 -4.03
N VAL A 201 0.54 9.62 -4.16
CA VAL A 201 0.01 8.80 -3.05
C VAL A 201 1.03 7.87 -2.38
N GLY A 202 2.32 8.02 -2.65
CA GLY A 202 3.34 7.09 -2.15
C GLY A 202 3.47 5.81 -3.01
N SER A 203 2.91 5.80 -4.23
CA SER A 203 3.16 4.75 -5.23
C SER A 203 3.44 5.36 -6.61
N ALA A 204 4.63 5.09 -7.15
CA ALA A 204 5.04 5.64 -8.45
C ALA A 204 4.10 5.24 -9.60
N SER A 205 3.64 3.99 -9.65
CA SER A 205 2.70 3.54 -10.69
C SER A 205 1.33 4.22 -10.57
N MET A 206 0.81 4.38 -9.36
CA MET A 206 -0.48 5.05 -9.14
C MET A 206 -0.38 6.54 -9.44
N MET A 207 0.73 7.18 -9.03
CA MET A 207 1.00 8.57 -9.34
C MET A 207 1.05 8.80 -10.85
N THR A 208 1.83 8.01 -11.59
CA THR A 208 1.91 8.13 -13.04
C THR A 208 0.54 7.95 -13.70
N ALA A 209 -0.26 6.96 -13.28
CA ALA A 209 -1.59 6.74 -13.84
C ALA A 209 -2.56 7.91 -13.54
N SER A 210 -2.57 8.42 -12.30
CA SER A 210 -3.40 9.54 -11.87
C SER A 210 -3.02 10.83 -12.60
N SER A 211 -1.72 11.15 -12.62
CA SER A 211 -1.22 12.36 -13.26
C SER A 211 -1.41 12.34 -14.77
N ALA A 212 -1.17 11.20 -15.44
CA ALA A 212 -1.35 11.10 -16.89
C ALA A 212 -2.80 11.36 -17.32
N THR A 213 -3.77 10.79 -16.59
CA THR A 213 -5.19 11.01 -16.88
C THR A 213 -5.63 12.44 -16.55
N LEU A 214 -5.07 13.06 -15.51
CA LEU A 214 -5.32 14.47 -15.22
C LEU A 214 -4.73 15.40 -16.30
N ILE A 215 -3.53 15.08 -16.81
CA ILE A 215 -2.86 15.82 -17.90
C ILE A 215 -3.68 15.74 -19.19
N GLU A 216 -4.24 14.57 -19.51
CA GLU A 216 -5.10 14.42 -20.69
C GLU A 216 -6.32 15.36 -20.63
N ARG A 217 -6.84 15.63 -19.43
CA ARG A 217 -7.98 16.54 -19.23
C ARG A 217 -7.57 18.01 -19.25
N VAL A 218 -6.34 18.33 -18.81
CA VAL A 218 -5.83 19.70 -18.65
C VAL A 218 -4.37 19.80 -19.16
N PRO A 219 -4.12 19.65 -20.48
CA PRO A 219 -2.76 19.55 -21.02
C PRO A 219 -1.91 20.79 -20.76
N GLU A 220 -2.52 21.96 -20.68
CA GLU A 220 -1.86 23.24 -20.41
C GLU A 220 -1.22 23.31 -19.02
N MET A 221 -1.63 22.46 -18.08
CA MET A 221 -1.09 22.39 -16.72
C MET A 221 -0.11 21.23 -16.51
N GLU A 222 0.37 20.56 -17.57
CA GLU A 222 1.22 19.36 -17.49
C GLU A 222 2.40 19.50 -16.51
N SER A 223 3.19 20.56 -16.66
CA SER A 223 4.36 20.83 -15.81
C SER A 223 3.98 20.98 -14.33
N THR A 224 2.84 21.62 -14.05
CA THR A 224 2.31 21.80 -12.69
C THR A 224 1.84 20.46 -12.13
N ILE A 225 1.12 19.66 -12.93
CA ILE A 225 0.61 18.36 -12.51
C ILE A 225 1.75 17.42 -12.14
N ILE A 226 2.74 17.29 -13.02
CA ILE A 226 3.92 16.45 -12.79
C ILE A 226 4.70 16.92 -11.57
N GLY A 227 4.95 18.23 -11.47
CA GLY A 227 5.70 18.82 -10.35
C GLY A 227 5.03 18.56 -9.00
N TYR A 228 3.73 18.84 -8.89
CA TYR A 228 3.00 18.70 -7.64
C TYR A 228 2.77 17.24 -7.25
N ALA A 229 2.51 16.37 -8.22
CA ALA A 229 2.39 14.93 -7.97
C ALA A 229 3.71 14.33 -7.50
N ALA A 230 4.83 14.66 -8.14
CA ALA A 230 6.16 14.20 -7.73
C ALA A 230 6.53 14.72 -6.35
N ALA A 231 6.30 16.01 -6.06
CA ALA A 231 6.53 16.59 -4.75
C ALA A 231 5.70 15.90 -3.66
N SER A 232 4.40 15.67 -3.91
CA SER A 232 3.54 14.93 -2.98
C SER A 232 4.02 13.50 -2.77
N GLN A 233 4.38 12.79 -3.84
CA GLN A 233 4.88 11.42 -3.77
C GLN A 233 6.13 11.31 -2.88
N LEU A 234 7.08 12.23 -3.04
CA LEU A 234 8.28 12.30 -2.22
C LEU A 234 7.94 12.61 -0.76
N LEU A 235 7.01 13.53 -0.55
CA LEU A 235 6.52 13.92 0.77
C LEU A 235 5.81 12.80 1.49
N THR A 236 4.89 12.10 0.84
CA THR A 236 4.20 10.93 1.40
C THR A 236 5.19 9.81 1.71
N SER A 237 6.16 9.54 0.85
CA SER A 237 7.20 8.54 1.12
C SER A 237 8.06 8.87 2.36
N PHE A 238 8.22 10.16 2.68
CA PHE A 238 9.01 10.60 3.83
C PHE A 238 8.16 10.84 5.09
N LEU A 239 7.23 11.80 5.03
CA LEU A 239 6.37 12.20 6.15
C LEU A 239 5.27 11.20 6.45
N GLY A 240 4.79 10.43 5.46
CA GLY A 240 3.66 9.52 5.64
C GLY A 240 3.88 8.52 6.76
N THR A 241 5.11 8.02 6.93
CA THR A 241 5.46 7.12 8.06
C THR A 241 5.31 7.83 9.41
N PHE A 242 5.73 9.10 9.52
CA PHE A 242 5.61 9.86 10.77
C PHE A 242 4.15 10.20 11.08
N THR A 243 3.41 10.69 10.07
CA THR A 243 1.96 10.93 10.16
C THR A 243 1.23 9.65 10.60
N MET A 244 1.60 8.51 10.03
CA MET A 244 1.04 7.22 10.40
C MET A 244 1.33 6.89 11.87
N VAL A 245 2.59 6.91 12.31
CA VAL A 245 2.98 6.51 13.67
C VAL A 245 2.35 7.43 14.73
N PHE A 246 2.37 8.75 14.50
CA PHE A 246 1.95 9.72 15.50
C PHE A 246 0.46 10.06 15.46
N LEU A 247 -0.20 9.93 14.31
CA LEU A 247 -1.61 10.32 14.15
C LEU A 247 -2.50 9.13 13.80
N ALA A 248 -2.18 8.40 12.72
CA ALA A 248 -3.05 7.31 12.24
C ALA A 248 -3.16 6.17 13.25
N VAL A 249 -2.03 5.71 13.82
CA VAL A 249 -2.00 4.60 14.79
C VAL A 249 -2.82 4.91 16.06
N PRO A 250 -2.63 6.06 16.76
CA PRO A 250 -3.45 6.39 17.93
C PRO A 250 -4.93 6.51 17.58
N LEU A 251 -5.25 7.20 16.47
CA LEU A 251 -6.62 7.36 15.99
C LEU A 251 -7.28 6.01 15.70
N GLN A 252 -6.55 5.12 15.03
CA GLN A 252 -7.02 3.79 14.67
C GLN A 252 -7.30 2.95 15.90
N ARG A 253 -6.41 2.96 16.90
CA ARG A 253 -6.64 2.24 18.17
C ARG A 253 -7.89 2.74 18.87
N PHE A 254 -8.05 4.06 18.95
CA PHE A 254 -9.23 4.68 19.54
C PHE A 254 -10.51 4.25 18.81
N LEU A 255 -10.54 4.39 17.48
CA LEU A 255 -11.70 4.09 16.66
C LEU A 255 -12.05 2.59 16.66
N TYR A 256 -11.04 1.72 16.49
CA TYR A 256 -11.20 0.27 16.55
C TYR A 256 -11.83 -0.17 17.88
N ASN A 257 -11.30 0.31 19.00
CA ASN A 257 -11.82 -0.03 20.33
C ASN A 257 -13.24 0.49 20.52
N LYS A 258 -13.55 1.71 20.06
CA LYS A 258 -14.89 2.30 20.16
C LYS A 258 -15.92 1.51 19.35
N LEU A 259 -15.59 1.14 18.12
CA LEU A 259 -16.50 0.43 17.20
C LEU A 259 -16.67 -1.05 17.59
N THR A 260 -15.63 -1.70 18.09
CA THR A 260 -15.70 -3.12 18.51
C THR A 260 -16.33 -3.30 19.89
N LYS A 261 -16.15 -2.35 20.83
CA LYS A 261 -16.85 -2.37 22.13
C LYS A 261 -18.37 -2.25 21.98
N LYS A 262 -18.86 -1.38 21.08
CA LYS A 262 -20.29 -1.27 20.78
C LYS A 262 -20.91 -2.60 20.31
N LYS A 263 -20.15 -3.40 19.54
CA LYS A 263 -20.63 -4.69 19.05
C LYS A 263 -20.73 -5.75 20.16
N LYS A 264 -19.80 -5.72 21.13
CA LYS A 264 -19.83 -6.59 22.31
C LYS A 264 -21.01 -6.30 23.26
N GLN A 265 -21.54 -5.08 23.23
CA GLN A 265 -22.76 -4.70 23.98
C GLN A 265 -24.06 -5.04 23.23
N GLN A 266 -24.02 -5.21 21.91
CA GLN A 266 -25.18 -5.61 21.10
C GLN A 266 -25.38 -7.14 21.01
N GLU A 267 -24.34 -7.93 21.28
CA GLU A 267 -24.40 -9.41 21.31
C GLU A 267 -24.82 -9.99 22.68
N VAL A 268 -25.10 -9.15 23.68
CA VAL A 268 -25.72 -9.59 24.95
C VAL A 268 -27.24 -9.38 24.83
N PRO A 269 -28.06 -10.44 24.77
CA PRO A 269 -29.51 -10.28 24.81
C PRO A 269 -29.90 -9.63 26.14
N ALA A 270 -30.78 -8.64 26.08
CA ALA A 270 -31.35 -7.98 27.25
C ALA A 270 -32.39 -8.85 28.00
N ASP A 271 -32.22 -10.17 27.98
CA ASP A 271 -33.08 -11.15 28.66
C ASP A 271 -32.24 -12.24 29.30
N VAL A 272 -31.59 -11.90 30.43
CA VAL A 272 -31.52 -12.76 31.62
C VAL A 272 -31.52 -11.82 32.84
N HIS A 273 -32.72 -11.45 33.26
CA HIS A 273 -33.00 -10.93 34.60
C HIS A 273 -32.85 -12.03 35.66
N ALA A 274 -32.70 -11.61 36.92
CA ALA A 274 -33.24 -12.28 38.11
C ALA A 274 -32.63 -13.64 38.51
N ALA A 275 -31.77 -13.60 39.53
CA ALA A 275 -31.85 -14.36 40.78
C ALA A 275 -30.48 -14.30 41.46
N GLU A 276 -30.47 -13.77 42.69
CA GLU A 276 -29.50 -13.98 43.78
C GLU A 276 -28.00 -13.77 43.52
#